data_AF-A0A7W1W8Y2-F1
#
_entry.id   AF-A0A7W1W8Y2-F1
#
_cell.length_a   1.000
_cell.length_b   1.000
_cell.length_c   1.000
_cell.angle_alpha   90.00
_cell.angle_beta   90.00
_cell.angle_gamma   90.00
#
_symmetry.space_group_name_H-M   'P 1'
#
loop_
_entity.id
_entity.type
_entity.pdbx_description
1 polymer ?
#
loop_
_entity_poly.entity_id
_entity_poly.type
_entity_poly.pdbx_seq_one_letter_code
_entity_poly.pdbx_strand_id
1 'polypeptide(L)'
;DDLYSISFGWRFLVHALSASIIISTLGHFQAIYIPFFGKFNFGAAGTVLTFLWIVWMTNAYNFMDGIDGIAGMQAVTAGIGWLAIGSLLGISSTSFYGGVIAFSSLGFLIHNWQPAKIFMGDVGSAFLGFSFAVLPLLSIQEWGENIINQLYLPLITVLLVWLFVFDTIFTFMRRIFRGKKVWEAHRGHIYQRLVIEGFSHRAITILYGLFSALIALTIGLWLINKGVWEIVLIFMISFQTLSLLFCLQFIQKGKHKLNQNDM
;
A
#
# COMPACT_ATOMS: atom_id res chain seq x y z
N ASP A 1 -2.16 13.57 -16.82
CA ASP A 1 -3.50 13.71 -16.21
C ASP A 1 -3.60 14.99 -15.40
N ASP A 2 -2.60 15.31 -14.58
CA ASP A 2 -2.61 16.58 -13.82
C ASP A 2 -2.73 17.86 -14.70
N LEU A 3 -2.26 17.84 -15.96
CA LEU A 3 -2.39 18.98 -16.90
C LEU A 3 -3.69 18.98 -17.70
N TYR A 4 -4.25 17.81 -17.98
CA TYR A 4 -5.40 17.62 -18.86
C TYR A 4 -6.25 16.49 -18.32
N SER A 5 -7.56 16.69 -18.24
CA SER A 5 -8.50 15.67 -17.80
C SER A 5 -8.59 14.53 -18.81
N ILE A 6 -7.89 13.43 -18.54
CA ILE A 6 -7.85 12.25 -19.40
C ILE A 6 -8.93 11.27 -18.94
N SER A 7 -9.61 10.63 -19.89
CA SER A 7 -10.61 9.60 -19.56
C SER A 7 -9.98 8.44 -18.80
N PHE A 8 -10.75 7.83 -17.89
CA PHE A 8 -10.34 6.64 -17.14
C PHE A 8 -9.78 5.52 -18.05
N GLY A 9 -10.36 5.31 -19.24
CA GLY A 9 -9.90 4.28 -20.18
C GLY A 9 -8.45 4.47 -20.63
N TRP A 10 -8.05 5.71 -20.92
CA TRP A 10 -6.68 6.03 -21.32
C TRP A 10 -5.69 5.88 -20.15
N ARG A 11 -6.06 6.34 -18.94
CA ARG A 11 -5.24 6.12 -17.73
C ARG A 11 -4.99 4.63 -17.51
N PHE A 12 -6.07 3.85 -17.54
CA PHE A 12 -6.02 2.40 -17.34
C PHE A 12 -5.16 1.72 -18.42
N LEU A 13 -5.29 2.13 -19.68
CA LEU A 13 -4.48 1.60 -20.78
C LEU A 13 -2.99 1.84 -20.55
N VAL A 14 -2.59 3.05 -20.12
CA VAL A 14 -1.18 3.32 -19.79
C VAL A 14 -0.70 2.47 -18.63
N HIS A 15 -1.48 2.33 -17.55
CA HIS A 15 -1.11 1.48 -16.41
C HIS A 15 -0.98 0.00 -16.83
N ALA A 16 -1.89 -0.49 -17.68
CA ALA A 16 -1.86 -1.84 -18.21
C ALA A 16 -0.66 -2.09 -19.13
N LEU A 17 -0.31 -1.14 -20.00
CA LEU A 17 0.89 -1.23 -20.84
C LEU A 17 2.16 -1.24 -19.99
N SER A 18 2.27 -0.34 -19.00
CA SER A 18 3.41 -0.32 -18.07
C SER A 18 3.56 -1.65 -17.32
N ALA A 19 2.46 -2.21 -16.81
CA ALA A 19 2.47 -3.52 -16.16
C ALA A 19 2.91 -4.64 -17.12
N SER A 20 2.43 -4.62 -18.36
CA SER A 20 2.79 -5.62 -19.38
C SER A 20 4.27 -5.55 -19.75
N ILE A 21 4.82 -4.34 -19.90
CA ILE A 21 6.24 -4.12 -20.15
C ILE A 21 7.06 -4.69 -19.00
N ILE A 22 6.72 -4.36 -17.74
CA ILE A 22 7.42 -4.90 -16.57
C ILE A 22 7.38 -6.42 -16.54
N ILE A 23 6.23 -7.03 -16.81
CA ILE A 23 6.12 -8.49 -16.80
C ILE A 23 6.98 -9.12 -17.90
N SER A 24 7.06 -8.49 -19.07
CA SER A 24 7.89 -8.96 -20.18
C SER A 24 9.40 -8.84 -19.91
N THR A 25 9.82 -7.90 -19.06
CA THR A 25 11.24 -7.63 -18.80
C THR A 25 11.75 -8.25 -17.49
N LEU A 26 10.96 -8.19 -16.42
CA LEU A 26 11.32 -8.68 -15.08
C LEU A 26 10.66 -10.02 -14.73
N GLY A 27 9.72 -10.49 -15.55
CA GLY A 27 8.93 -11.68 -15.25
C GLY A 27 7.75 -11.41 -14.31
N HIS A 28 7.25 -12.47 -13.67
CA HIS A 28 6.08 -12.42 -12.81
C HIS A 28 6.29 -13.24 -11.53
N PHE A 29 5.43 -13.01 -10.54
CA PHE A 29 5.45 -13.81 -9.31
C PHE A 29 5.10 -15.26 -9.62
N GLN A 30 6.04 -16.17 -9.36
CA GLN A 30 5.83 -17.62 -9.56
C GLN A 30 5.15 -18.29 -8.37
N ALA A 31 5.40 -17.77 -7.17
CA ALA A 31 4.87 -18.29 -5.92
C ALA A 31 4.92 -17.23 -4.82
N ILE A 32 4.13 -17.45 -3.77
CA ILE A 32 4.18 -16.69 -2.53
C ILE A 32 4.32 -17.67 -1.36
N TYR A 33 5.13 -17.33 -0.37
CA TYR A 33 5.12 -18.04 0.90
C TYR A 33 4.31 -17.24 1.90
N ILE A 34 3.31 -17.89 2.50
CA ILE A 34 2.50 -17.31 3.58
C ILE A 34 2.87 -18.03 4.88
N PRO A 35 3.28 -17.27 5.93
CA PRO A 35 3.36 -17.76 7.30
C PRO A 35 2.27 -18.77 7.68
N PHE A 36 2.63 -19.89 8.33
CA PHE A 36 1.75 -21.02 8.70
C PHE A 36 1.08 -21.81 7.56
N PHE A 37 0.84 -21.21 6.40
CA PHE A 37 0.16 -21.86 5.27
C PHE A 37 1.12 -22.42 4.22
N GLY A 38 2.39 -22.01 4.25
CA GLY A 38 3.44 -22.52 3.37
C GLY A 38 3.48 -21.85 1.99
N LYS A 39 4.10 -22.55 1.03
CA LYS A 39 4.30 -22.07 -0.35
C LYS A 39 3.06 -22.32 -1.20
N PHE A 40 2.53 -21.24 -1.79
CA PHE A 40 1.51 -21.30 -2.83
C PHE A 40 2.15 -21.02 -4.18
N ASN A 41 2.12 -21.99 -5.08
CA ASN A 41 2.58 -21.82 -6.45
C ASN A 41 1.45 -21.23 -7.30
N PHE A 42 1.74 -20.18 -8.06
CA PHE A 42 0.77 -19.55 -8.94
C PHE A 42 0.74 -20.19 -10.33
N GLY A 43 1.83 -20.81 -10.78
CA GLY A 43 1.93 -21.38 -12.12
C GLY A 43 1.56 -20.33 -13.19
N ALA A 44 0.76 -20.72 -14.18
CA ALA A 44 0.31 -19.82 -15.24
C ALA A 44 -0.51 -18.61 -14.73
N ALA A 45 -1.16 -18.72 -13.57
CA ALA A 45 -1.91 -17.61 -12.99
C ALA A 45 -1.00 -16.48 -12.47
N GLY A 46 0.29 -16.75 -12.26
CA GLY A 46 1.24 -15.77 -11.73
C GLY A 46 1.37 -14.52 -12.61
N THR A 47 1.29 -14.69 -13.93
CA THR A 47 1.29 -13.55 -14.88
C THR A 47 0.07 -12.65 -14.67
N VAL A 48 -1.13 -13.24 -14.60
CA VAL A 48 -2.39 -12.49 -14.41
C VAL A 48 -2.41 -11.82 -13.03
N LEU A 49 -1.99 -12.53 -11.98
CA LEU A 49 -1.93 -11.99 -10.63
C LEU A 49 -0.95 -10.82 -10.51
N THR A 50 0.22 -10.92 -11.14
CA THR A 50 1.22 -9.85 -11.16
C THR A 50 0.69 -8.64 -11.93
N PHE A 51 0.04 -8.86 -13.07
CA PHE A 51 -0.58 -7.79 -13.86
C PHE A 51 -1.65 -7.05 -13.05
N LEU A 52 -2.57 -7.80 -12.43
CA LEU A 52 -3.61 -7.23 -11.59
C LEU A 52 -3.01 -6.49 -10.40
N TRP A 53 -1.98 -7.05 -9.75
CA TRP A 53 -1.28 -6.41 -8.64
C TRP A 53 -0.69 -5.05 -9.02
N ILE A 54 0.08 -4.97 -10.13
CA ILE A 54 0.70 -3.72 -10.57
C ILE A 54 -0.37 -2.68 -10.89
N VAL A 55 -1.33 -3.01 -11.76
CA VAL A 55 -2.37 -2.07 -12.17
C VAL A 55 -3.22 -1.63 -10.98
N TRP A 56 -3.60 -2.57 -10.12
CA TRP A 56 -4.40 -2.26 -8.94
C TRP A 56 -3.63 -1.39 -7.97
N MET A 57 -2.37 -1.71 -7.64
CA MET A 57 -1.58 -0.96 -6.66
C MET A 57 -1.30 0.48 -7.13
N THR A 58 -1.02 0.68 -8.43
CA THR A 58 -0.90 2.02 -9.03
C THR A 58 -2.17 2.87 -8.79
N ASN A 59 -3.35 2.30 -9.00
CA ASN A 59 -4.62 3.00 -8.79
C ASN A 59 -4.97 3.12 -7.30
N ALA A 60 -4.72 2.08 -6.51
CA ALA A 60 -5.01 2.04 -5.07
C ALA A 60 -4.21 3.13 -4.33
N TYR A 61 -2.93 3.30 -4.67
CA TYR A 61 -2.11 4.36 -4.09
C TYR A 61 -2.64 5.76 -4.43
N ASN A 62 -3.06 5.95 -5.68
CA ASN A 62 -3.69 7.19 -6.14
C ASN A 62 -5.00 7.50 -5.39
N PHE A 63 -5.86 6.51 -5.12
CA PHE A 63 -7.07 6.71 -4.30
C PHE A 63 -6.78 7.06 -2.83
N MET A 64 -5.64 6.60 -2.30
CA MET A 64 -5.25 6.86 -0.91
C MET A 64 -4.60 8.24 -0.70
N ASP A 65 -4.14 8.89 -1.78
CA ASP A 65 -3.62 10.26 -1.76
C ASP A 65 -4.74 11.32 -1.70
N GLY A 66 -5.50 11.33 -0.59
CA GLY A 66 -6.65 12.24 -0.44
C GLY A 66 -6.62 13.19 0.74
N ILE A 67 -5.58 13.16 1.58
CA ILE A 67 -5.36 14.11 2.68
C ILE A 67 -3.87 14.46 2.81
N ASP A 68 -3.58 15.63 3.38
CA ASP A 68 -2.21 16.13 3.59
C ASP A 68 -1.33 15.11 4.33
N GLY A 69 -0.22 14.75 3.68
CA GLY A 69 0.85 13.95 4.23
C GLY A 69 0.63 12.44 4.23
N ILE A 70 -0.57 11.90 3.98
CA ILE A 70 -0.81 10.45 4.13
C ILE A 70 -0.01 9.62 3.13
N ALA A 71 -0.04 10.00 1.84
CA ALA A 71 0.69 9.30 0.78
C ALA A 71 2.19 9.52 0.93
N GLY A 72 2.63 10.75 1.22
CA GLY A 72 4.05 11.03 1.49
C GLY A 72 4.60 10.22 2.67
N MET A 73 3.85 10.14 3.79
CA MET A 73 4.26 9.36 4.97
C MET A 73 4.30 7.85 4.67
N GLN A 74 3.32 7.32 3.93
CA GLN A 74 3.34 5.93 3.48
C GLN A 74 4.55 5.65 2.60
N ALA A 75 4.91 6.57 1.68
CA ALA A 75 6.08 6.42 0.82
C ALA A 75 7.39 6.44 1.61
N VAL A 76 7.53 7.34 2.59
CA VAL A 76 8.68 7.40 3.48
C VAL A 76 8.84 6.09 4.25
N THR A 77 7.77 5.64 4.92
CA THR A 77 7.82 4.45 5.77
C THR A 77 8.04 3.16 4.99
N ALA A 78 7.33 2.96 3.87
CA ALA A 78 7.54 1.80 3.00
C ALA A 78 8.92 1.85 2.31
N GLY A 79 9.39 3.03 1.89
CA GLY A 79 10.72 3.21 1.31
C GLY A 79 11.84 2.86 2.30
N ILE A 80 11.74 3.32 3.55
CA ILE A 80 12.68 2.94 4.63
C ILE A 80 12.62 1.42 4.88
N GLY A 81 11.42 0.83 4.88
CA GLY A 81 11.24 -0.61 4.99
C GLY A 81 11.99 -1.37 3.89
N TRP A 82 11.83 -0.95 2.64
CA TRP A 82 12.56 -1.53 1.50
C TRP A 82 14.06 -1.31 1.56
N LEU A 83 14.51 -0.13 1.99
CA LEU A 83 15.93 0.15 2.22
C LEU A 83 16.53 -0.81 3.25
N ALA A 84 15.83 -0.99 4.39
CA ALA A 84 16.29 -1.86 5.45
C ALA A 84 16.29 -3.32 5.01
N ILE A 85 15.22 -3.79 4.36
CA ILE A 85 15.09 -5.16 3.87
C ILE A 85 16.12 -5.45 2.78
N GLY A 86 16.31 -4.56 1.81
CA GLY A 86 17.34 -4.69 0.79
C GLY A 86 18.73 -4.81 1.40
N SER A 87 19.05 -3.96 2.39
CA SER A 87 20.31 -4.02 3.13
C SER A 87 20.48 -5.32 3.91
N LEU A 88 19.44 -5.79 4.60
CA LEU A 88 19.44 -7.03 5.38
C LEU A 88 19.62 -8.27 4.50
N LEU A 89 19.04 -8.24 3.29
CA LEU A 89 19.05 -9.35 2.35
C LEU A 89 20.23 -9.30 1.36
N GLY A 90 21.02 -8.23 1.37
CA GLY A 90 22.14 -8.01 0.44
C GLY A 90 21.71 -7.68 -0.99
N ILE A 91 20.49 -7.15 -1.18
CA ILE A 91 19.93 -6.79 -2.49
C ILE A 91 20.14 -5.28 -2.70
N SER A 92 21.15 -4.93 -3.47
CA SER A 92 21.65 -3.56 -3.57
C SER A 92 20.66 -2.64 -4.30
N SER A 93 20.03 -3.13 -5.37
CA SER A 93 19.04 -2.34 -6.11
C SER A 93 17.82 -2.04 -5.24
N THR A 94 17.32 -3.01 -4.48
CA THR A 94 16.20 -2.85 -3.56
C THR A 94 16.50 -1.81 -2.49
N SER A 95 17.71 -1.89 -1.90
CA SER A 95 18.15 -0.94 -0.89
C SER A 95 18.23 0.48 -1.46
N PHE A 96 18.83 0.61 -2.64
CA PHE A 96 19.00 1.87 -3.36
C PHE A 96 17.65 2.51 -3.72
N TYR A 97 16.76 1.80 -4.42
CA TYR A 97 15.46 2.35 -4.83
C TYR A 97 14.55 2.61 -3.63
N GLY A 98 14.57 1.76 -2.60
CA GLY A 98 13.87 2.03 -1.33
C GLY A 98 14.33 3.33 -0.68
N GLY A 99 15.65 3.57 -0.63
CA GLY A 99 16.23 4.80 -0.13
C GLY A 99 15.85 6.03 -0.96
N VAL A 100 15.95 5.94 -2.28
CA VAL A 100 15.57 7.03 -3.20
C VAL A 100 14.11 7.41 -2.97
N ILE A 101 13.19 6.43 -2.92
CA ILE A 101 11.77 6.69 -2.65
C ILE A 101 11.59 7.31 -1.26
N ALA A 102 12.25 6.77 -0.23
CA ALA A 102 12.13 7.26 1.14
C ALA A 102 12.56 8.74 1.27
N PHE A 103 13.76 9.07 0.82
CA PHE A 103 14.34 10.40 1.04
C PHE A 103 13.75 11.46 0.09
N SER A 104 13.41 11.10 -1.15
CA SER A 104 12.68 12.01 -2.04
C SER A 104 11.27 12.31 -1.51
N SER A 105 10.57 11.28 -1.03
CA SER A 105 9.24 11.43 -0.41
C SER A 105 9.30 12.17 0.92
N LEU A 106 10.40 12.05 1.67
CA LEU A 106 10.61 12.84 2.89
C LEU A 106 10.75 14.33 2.55
N GLY A 107 11.52 14.66 1.52
CA GLY A 107 11.61 16.03 1.00
C GLY A 107 10.25 16.57 0.59
N PHE A 108 9.46 15.79 -0.16
CA PHE A 108 8.08 16.13 -0.50
C PHE A 108 7.18 16.29 0.75
N LEU A 109 7.26 15.37 1.70
CA LEU A 109 6.42 15.34 2.91
C LEU A 109 6.60 16.60 3.76
N ILE A 110 7.79 17.19 3.80
CA ILE A 110 8.03 18.48 4.49
C ILE A 110 7.13 19.59 3.93
N HIS A 111 6.87 19.59 2.61
CA HIS A 111 6.02 20.58 1.95
C HIS A 111 4.54 20.16 1.87
N ASN A 112 4.26 18.86 1.91
CA ASN A 112 2.91 18.30 1.90
C ASN A 112 2.34 18.07 3.32
N TRP A 113 3.12 18.32 4.37
CA TRP A 113 2.64 18.24 5.75
C TRP A 113 1.51 19.23 6.01
N GLN A 114 0.51 18.84 6.82
CA GLN A 114 -0.64 19.70 7.09
C GLN A 114 -0.20 21.03 7.76
N PRO A 115 -0.61 22.21 7.23
CA PRO A 115 -1.36 22.42 5.97
C PRO A 115 -0.47 22.33 4.72
N ALA A 116 -0.87 21.51 3.74
CA ALA A 116 -0.06 21.24 2.55
C ALA A 116 0.16 22.47 1.67
N LYS A 117 1.41 22.67 1.24
CA LYS A 117 1.83 23.72 0.28
C LYS A 117 1.84 23.22 -1.16
N ILE A 118 2.09 21.92 -1.34
CA ILE A 118 2.08 21.24 -2.63
C ILE A 118 1.30 19.93 -2.50
N PHE A 119 0.67 19.51 -3.59
CA PHE A 119 -0.02 18.23 -3.69
C PHE A 119 0.84 17.24 -4.49
N MET A 120 0.67 15.94 -4.22
CA MET A 120 1.41 14.88 -4.91
C MET A 120 0.92 14.69 -6.35
N GLY A 121 -0.38 14.86 -6.58
CA GLY A 121 -0.99 14.74 -7.90
C GLY A 121 -1.03 13.30 -8.41
N ASP A 122 -1.64 13.11 -9.57
CA ASP A 122 -1.66 11.81 -10.25
C ASP A 122 -0.25 11.37 -10.64
N VAL A 123 0.64 12.31 -10.99
CA VAL A 123 2.03 12.02 -11.36
C VAL A 123 2.79 11.33 -10.22
N GLY A 124 2.77 11.90 -9.01
CA GLY A 124 3.52 11.34 -7.89
C GLY A 124 2.89 10.06 -7.34
N SER A 125 1.56 10.04 -7.17
CA SER A 125 0.87 8.95 -6.50
C SER A 125 0.81 7.68 -7.36
N ALA A 126 0.57 7.80 -8.67
CA ALA A 126 0.62 6.65 -9.58
C ALA A 126 2.06 6.11 -9.72
N PHE A 127 3.05 7.00 -9.79
CA PHE A 127 4.46 6.59 -9.81
C PHE A 127 4.85 5.80 -8.56
N LEU A 128 4.48 6.26 -7.37
CA LEU A 128 4.78 5.57 -6.11
C LEU A 128 4.06 4.23 -6.02
N GLY A 129 2.77 4.18 -6.38
CA GLY A 129 2.00 2.93 -6.40
C GLY A 129 2.60 1.90 -7.36
N PHE A 130 3.00 2.33 -8.57
CA PHE A 130 3.72 1.49 -9.52
C PHE A 130 5.08 1.03 -8.96
N SER A 131 5.87 1.95 -8.42
CA SER A 131 7.21 1.67 -7.90
C SER A 131 7.18 0.62 -6.81
N PHE A 132 6.29 0.77 -5.82
CA PHE A 132 6.13 -0.23 -4.77
C PHE A 132 5.63 -1.57 -5.30
N ALA A 133 4.78 -1.58 -6.33
CA ALA A 133 4.31 -2.83 -6.92
C ALA A 133 5.40 -3.62 -7.64
N VAL A 134 6.34 -2.92 -8.28
CA VAL A 134 7.39 -3.48 -9.14
C VAL A 134 8.68 -3.79 -8.38
N LEU A 135 9.00 -3.05 -7.31
CA LEU A 135 10.20 -3.25 -6.51
C LEU A 135 10.48 -4.71 -6.06
N PRO A 136 9.50 -5.53 -5.64
CA PRO A 136 9.76 -6.95 -5.38
C PRO A 136 10.22 -7.74 -6.62
N LEU A 137 9.73 -7.42 -7.83
CA LEU A 137 10.15 -8.10 -9.07
C LEU A 137 11.60 -7.79 -9.41
N LEU A 138 12.00 -6.51 -9.27
CA LEU A 138 13.40 -6.10 -9.40
C LEU A 138 14.30 -6.86 -8.41
N SER A 139 13.82 -6.99 -7.17
CA SER A 139 14.53 -7.70 -6.11
C SER A 139 14.72 -9.19 -6.42
N ILE A 140 13.71 -9.84 -7.01
CA ILE A 140 13.78 -11.26 -7.42
C ILE A 140 14.84 -11.44 -8.52
N GLN A 141 14.90 -10.52 -9.49
CA GLN A 141 15.82 -10.63 -10.62
C GLN A 141 17.30 -10.48 -10.21
N GLU A 142 17.62 -9.57 -9.29
CA GLU A 142 19.00 -9.42 -8.78
C GLU A 142 19.44 -10.64 -7.97
N TRP A 143 18.54 -11.22 -7.17
CA TRP A 143 18.89 -12.21 -6.17
C TRP A 143 18.98 -13.65 -6.74
N GLY A 144 18.35 -13.93 -7.89
CA GLY A 144 18.41 -15.23 -8.60
C GLY A 144 17.64 -16.38 -7.90
N GLU A 145 17.27 -17.44 -8.63
CA GLU A 145 16.23 -18.43 -8.22
C GLU A 145 16.51 -19.28 -6.94
N ASN A 146 17.65 -19.13 -6.26
CA ASN A 146 18.16 -20.12 -5.31
C ASN A 146 17.83 -19.88 -3.81
N ILE A 147 16.99 -18.90 -3.44
CA ILE A 147 16.80 -18.55 -2.03
C ILE A 147 15.31 -18.51 -1.66
N ILE A 148 14.93 -19.33 -0.67
CA ILE A 148 13.58 -19.41 -0.04
C ILE A 148 13.00 -18.02 0.29
N ASN A 149 13.88 -17.05 0.54
CA ASN A 149 13.50 -15.69 0.90
C ASN A 149 12.80 -14.90 -0.24
N GLN A 150 13.00 -15.27 -1.50
CA GLN A 150 12.30 -14.65 -2.63
C GLN A 150 10.80 -14.83 -2.57
N LEU A 151 10.35 -15.96 -2.00
CA LEU A 151 8.93 -16.29 -1.88
C LEU A 151 8.20 -15.34 -0.91
N TYR A 152 8.94 -14.64 -0.03
CA TYR A 152 8.36 -13.65 0.86
C TYR A 152 8.27 -12.25 0.24
N LEU A 153 8.99 -11.94 -0.85
CA LEU A 153 9.01 -10.59 -1.42
C LEU A 153 7.61 -10.08 -1.84
N PRO A 154 6.73 -10.88 -2.48
CA PRO A 154 5.37 -10.46 -2.76
C PRO A 154 4.60 -10.12 -1.48
N LEU A 155 4.75 -10.95 -0.44
CA LEU A 155 4.11 -10.72 0.86
C LEU A 155 4.65 -9.45 1.53
N ILE A 156 5.96 -9.28 1.62
CA ILE A 156 6.64 -8.11 2.19
C ILE A 156 6.11 -6.84 1.54
N THR A 157 5.96 -6.84 0.22
CA THR A 157 5.42 -5.70 -0.52
C THR A 157 4.03 -5.34 -0.03
N VAL A 158 3.12 -6.31 -0.01
CA VAL A 158 1.74 -6.12 0.49
C VAL A 158 1.74 -5.59 1.91
N LEU A 159 2.62 -6.10 2.77
CA LEU A 159 2.68 -5.72 4.18
C LEU A 159 3.23 -4.31 4.39
N LEU A 160 4.27 -3.90 3.67
CA LEU A 160 4.84 -2.56 3.78
C LEU A 160 3.85 -1.46 3.40
N VAL A 161 2.87 -1.77 2.52
CA VAL A 161 1.76 -0.88 2.14
C VAL A 161 0.40 -1.36 2.66
N TRP A 162 0.39 -2.18 3.73
CA TRP A 162 -0.80 -2.90 4.20
C TRP A 162 -2.01 -2.00 4.42
N LEU A 163 -1.83 -0.82 5.03
CA LEU A 163 -2.95 0.06 5.35
C LEU A 163 -3.65 0.59 4.10
N PHE A 164 -2.89 0.90 3.05
CA PHE A 164 -3.41 1.33 1.76
C PHE A 164 -4.12 0.17 1.07
N VAL A 165 -3.51 -1.01 1.12
CA VAL A 165 -4.08 -2.23 0.54
C VAL A 165 -5.41 -2.58 1.20
N PHE A 166 -5.43 -2.59 2.53
CA PHE A 166 -6.59 -2.93 3.31
C PHE A 166 -7.73 -1.94 3.11
N ASP A 167 -7.47 -0.63 3.23
CA ASP A 167 -8.50 0.41 3.07
C ASP A 167 -9.13 0.36 1.67
N THR A 168 -8.32 0.22 0.63
CA THR A 168 -8.82 0.15 -0.76
C THR A 168 -9.65 -1.11 -1.01
N ILE A 169 -9.17 -2.29 -0.62
CA ILE A 169 -9.95 -3.54 -0.72
C ILE A 169 -11.26 -3.41 0.05
N PHE A 170 -11.19 -2.99 1.30
CA PHE A 170 -12.35 -2.90 2.18
C PHE A 170 -13.40 -1.90 1.65
N THR A 171 -12.95 -0.73 1.19
CA THR A 171 -13.81 0.30 0.63
C THR A 171 -14.46 -0.17 -0.67
N PHE A 172 -13.72 -0.84 -1.54
CA PHE A 172 -14.27 -1.39 -2.79
C PHE A 172 -15.27 -2.51 -2.53
N MET A 173 -14.97 -3.45 -1.64
CA MET A 173 -15.91 -4.51 -1.26
C MET A 173 -17.20 -3.93 -0.70
N ARG A 174 -17.11 -2.94 0.20
CA ARG A 174 -18.30 -2.24 0.73
C ARG A 174 -19.12 -1.57 -0.36
N ARG A 175 -18.49 -1.03 -1.41
CA ARG A 175 -19.20 -0.41 -2.55
C ARG A 175 -19.88 -1.47 -3.42
N ILE A 176 -19.18 -2.55 -3.74
CA ILE A 176 -19.71 -3.68 -4.51
C ILE A 176 -20.95 -4.26 -3.83
N PHE A 177 -20.90 -4.53 -2.52
CA PHE A 177 -22.05 -5.03 -1.76
C PHE A 177 -23.22 -4.03 -1.66
N ARG A 178 -23.01 -2.77 -2.02
CA ARG A 178 -24.05 -1.72 -2.09
C ARG A 178 -24.46 -1.40 -3.52
N GLY A 179 -24.03 -2.19 -4.52
CA GLY A 179 -24.32 -1.95 -5.93
C GLY A 179 -23.71 -0.67 -6.50
N LYS A 180 -22.69 -0.10 -5.83
CA LYS A 180 -22.03 1.14 -6.26
C LYS A 180 -20.82 0.83 -7.13
N LYS A 181 -20.64 1.60 -8.19
CA LYS A 181 -19.46 1.51 -9.07
C LYS A 181 -18.19 1.87 -8.31
N VAL A 182 -17.11 1.09 -8.47
CA VAL A 182 -15.85 1.29 -7.74
C VAL A 182 -14.96 2.37 -8.34
N TRP A 183 -15.11 2.63 -9.64
CA TRP A 183 -14.30 3.61 -10.39
C TRP A 183 -14.84 5.05 -10.32
N GLU A 184 -16.00 5.27 -9.71
CA GLU A 184 -16.55 6.62 -9.52
C GLU A 184 -15.93 7.29 -8.29
N ALA A 185 -15.59 8.57 -8.41
CA ALA A 185 -15.03 9.38 -7.33
C ALA A 185 -15.87 9.28 -6.04
N HIS A 186 -15.20 9.04 -4.90
CA HIS A 186 -15.90 8.84 -3.65
C HIS A 186 -15.05 9.17 -2.42
N ARG A 187 -15.74 9.49 -1.31
CA ARG A 187 -15.13 9.72 0.00
C ARG A 187 -15.34 8.53 0.96
N GLY A 188 -15.19 7.33 0.42
CA GLY A 188 -15.57 6.07 1.07
C GLY A 188 -14.49 5.47 1.97
N HIS A 189 -13.24 5.87 1.79
CA HIS A 189 -12.07 5.30 2.44
C HIS A 189 -12.09 5.53 3.95
N ILE A 190 -11.40 4.65 4.67
CA ILE A 190 -11.32 4.69 6.13
C ILE A 190 -10.73 6.02 6.56
N TYR A 191 -9.58 6.41 6.01
CA TYR A 191 -8.92 7.68 6.34
C TYR A 191 -9.84 8.89 6.05
N GLN A 192 -10.53 8.90 4.91
CA GLN A 192 -11.44 9.99 4.53
C GLN A 192 -12.61 10.10 5.51
N ARG A 193 -13.18 8.97 5.92
CA ARG A 193 -14.24 8.94 6.92
C ARG A 193 -13.76 9.45 8.26
N LEU A 194 -12.57 9.05 8.72
CA LEU A 194 -12.02 9.58 9.96
C LEU A 194 -11.88 11.11 9.90
N VAL A 195 -11.37 11.65 8.79
CA VAL A 195 -11.26 13.11 8.64
C VAL A 195 -12.61 13.82 8.58
N ILE A 196 -13.60 13.25 7.89
CA ILE A 196 -14.97 13.79 7.83
C ILE A 196 -15.62 13.88 9.22
N GLU A 197 -15.22 13.02 10.16
CA GLU A 197 -15.75 12.99 11.53
C GLU A 197 -14.93 13.88 12.50
N GLY A 198 -14.02 14.70 11.97
CA GLY A 198 -13.33 15.74 12.73
C GLY A 198 -11.89 15.42 13.13
N PHE A 199 -11.33 14.27 12.74
CA PHE A 199 -9.91 14.01 12.93
C PHE A 199 -9.07 14.87 11.97
N SER A 200 -7.97 15.45 12.46
CA SER A 200 -7.07 16.24 11.61
C SER A 200 -6.28 15.36 10.64
N HIS A 201 -5.89 15.90 9.48
CA HIS A 201 -5.05 15.17 8.51
C HIS A 201 -3.76 14.68 9.19
N ARG A 202 -3.13 15.55 10.00
CA ARG A 202 -1.95 15.24 10.79
C ARG A 202 -2.14 14.04 11.71
N ALA A 203 -3.25 13.94 12.42
CA ALA A 203 -3.51 12.83 13.32
C ALA A 203 -3.60 11.51 12.55
N ILE A 204 -4.31 11.50 11.42
CA ILE A 204 -4.47 10.30 10.58
C ILE A 204 -3.14 9.92 9.89
N THR A 205 -2.42 10.90 9.37
CA THR A 205 -1.10 10.70 8.75
C THR A 205 -0.09 10.13 9.75
N ILE A 206 -0.05 10.64 11.00
CA ILE A 206 0.81 10.08 12.05
C ILE A 206 0.40 8.65 12.40
N LEU A 207 -0.90 8.39 12.56
CA LEU A 207 -1.40 7.05 12.88
C LEU A 207 -0.98 6.03 11.79
N TYR A 208 -1.21 6.36 10.52
CA TYR A 208 -0.84 5.50 9.39
C TYR A 208 0.68 5.33 9.29
N GLY A 209 1.45 6.39 9.52
CA GLY A 209 2.90 6.34 9.55
C GLY A 209 3.44 5.44 10.65
N LEU A 210 2.91 5.55 11.87
CA LEU A 210 3.31 4.70 13.00
C LEU A 210 2.98 3.23 12.75
N PHE A 211 1.77 2.94 12.27
CA PHE A 211 1.36 1.58 11.93
C PHE A 211 2.25 0.97 10.84
N SER A 212 2.57 1.73 9.79
CA SER A 212 3.45 1.31 8.70
C SER A 212 4.89 1.09 9.17
N ALA A 213 5.41 1.99 10.02
CA ALA A 213 6.74 1.85 10.60
C ALA A 213 6.85 0.62 11.52
N LEU A 214 5.82 0.33 12.32
CA LEU A 214 5.76 -0.87 13.15
C LEU A 214 5.73 -2.16 12.32
N ILE A 215 4.97 -2.17 11.21
CA ILE A 215 5.00 -3.30 10.28
C ILE A 215 6.40 -3.47 9.68
N ALA A 216 7.01 -2.40 9.16
CA ALA A 216 8.35 -2.46 8.56
C ALA A 216 9.40 -2.98 9.54
N LEU A 217 9.37 -2.50 10.79
CA LEU A 217 10.26 -2.99 11.87
C LEU A 217 10.03 -4.47 12.15
N THR A 218 8.77 -4.90 12.27
CA THR A 218 8.42 -6.29 12.57
C THR A 218 8.85 -7.23 11.44
N ILE A 219 8.73 -6.80 10.18
CA ILE A 219 9.23 -7.56 9.02
C ILE A 219 10.76 -7.71 9.10
N GLY A 220 11.49 -6.64 9.40
CA GLY A 220 12.94 -6.71 9.55
C GLY A 220 13.37 -7.72 10.63
N LEU A 221 12.69 -7.71 11.78
CA LEU A 221 12.94 -8.65 12.86
C LEU A 221 12.54 -10.09 12.51
N TRP A 222 11.45 -10.27 11.77
CA TRP A 222 11.02 -11.56 11.24
C TRP A 222 12.01 -12.16 10.25
N LEU A 223 12.65 -11.34 9.41
CA LEU A 223 13.68 -11.79 8.48
C LEU A 223 14.95 -12.26 9.20
N ILE A 224 15.27 -11.70 10.37
CA ILE A 224 16.42 -12.10 11.19
C ILE A 224 16.09 -13.38 11.99
N ASN A 225 14.90 -13.45 12.58
CA ASN A 225 14.47 -14.59 13.40
C ASN A 225 12.97 -14.86 13.19
N LYS A 226 12.63 -15.87 12.40
CA LYS A 226 11.23 -16.09 12.00
C LYS A 226 10.29 -16.39 13.16
N GLY A 227 10.68 -17.26 14.11
CA GLY A 227 9.80 -17.89 15.10
C GLY A 227 8.74 -16.97 15.75
N VAL A 228 9.12 -16.22 16.79
CA VAL A 228 8.17 -15.36 17.52
C VAL A 228 7.69 -14.20 16.65
N TRP A 229 8.54 -13.66 15.78
CA TRP A 229 8.23 -12.47 14.99
C TRP A 229 7.17 -12.73 13.91
N GLU A 230 7.02 -13.96 13.42
CA GLU A 230 5.94 -14.35 12.52
C GLU A 230 4.56 -14.22 13.20
N ILE A 231 4.46 -14.65 14.47
CA ILE A 231 3.25 -14.51 15.29
C ILE A 231 2.99 -13.03 15.60
N VAL A 232 4.03 -12.29 15.98
CA VAL A 232 3.93 -10.84 16.26
C VAL A 232 3.46 -10.07 15.03
N LEU A 233 3.94 -10.41 13.84
CA LEU A 233 3.52 -9.79 12.58
C LEU A 233 2.03 -9.99 12.32
N ILE A 234 1.53 -11.22 12.47
CA ILE A 234 0.10 -11.52 12.29
C ILE A 234 -0.75 -10.78 13.33
N PHE A 235 -0.32 -10.80 14.60
CA PHE A 235 -1.03 -10.08 15.66
C PHE A 235 -1.07 -8.57 15.38
N MET A 236 0.05 -7.98 14.96
CA MET A 236 0.16 -6.57 14.62
C MET A 236 -0.78 -6.18 13.47
N ILE A 237 -0.76 -6.94 12.37
CA ILE A 237 -1.64 -6.72 11.22
C ILE A 237 -3.10 -6.83 11.63
N SER A 238 -3.45 -7.88 12.39
CA SER A 238 -4.81 -8.11 12.87
C SER A 238 -5.28 -6.97 13.78
N PHE A 239 -4.43 -6.57 14.74
CA PHE A 239 -4.71 -5.46 15.65
C PHE A 239 -4.97 -4.16 14.91
N GLN A 240 -4.05 -3.75 14.02
CA GLN A 240 -4.18 -2.50 13.26
C GLN A 240 -5.44 -2.50 12.38
N THR A 241 -5.72 -3.62 11.71
CA THR A 241 -6.91 -3.81 10.87
C THR A 241 -8.19 -3.68 11.70
N LEU A 242 -8.25 -4.35 12.85
CA LEU A 242 -9.39 -4.28 13.77
C LEU A 242 -9.55 -2.89 14.38
N SER A 243 -8.45 -2.21 14.73
CA SER A 243 -8.49 -0.82 15.22
C SER A 243 -9.12 0.12 14.17
N LEU A 244 -8.71 0.01 12.90
CA LEU A 244 -9.30 0.81 11.81
C LEU A 244 -10.79 0.52 11.61
N LEU A 245 -11.18 -0.75 11.64
CA LEU A 245 -12.59 -1.16 11.55
C LEU A 245 -13.42 -0.68 12.74
N PHE A 246 -12.86 -0.76 13.94
CA PHE A 246 -13.50 -0.32 15.17
C PHE A 246 -13.77 1.19 15.13
N CYS A 247 -12.78 2.00 14.76
CA CYS A 247 -12.95 3.45 14.60
C CYS A 247 -14.11 3.77 13.65
N LEU A 248 -14.23 3.04 12.53
CA LEU A 248 -15.34 3.24 11.59
C LEU A 248 -16.71 2.87 12.14
N GLN A 249 -16.81 1.82 12.95
CA GLN A 249 -18.09 1.39 13.52
C GLN A 249 -18.61 2.39 14.56
N PHE A 250 -17.72 2.94 15.41
CA PHE A 250 -18.08 3.95 16.39
C PHE A 250 -18.64 5.21 15.73
N ILE A 251 -17.99 5.64 14.64
CA ILE A 251 -18.45 6.73 13.79
C ILE A 251 -19.87 6.48 13.26
N GLN A 252 -20.14 5.29 12.73
CA GLN A 252 -21.46 4.98 12.15
C GLN A 252 -22.57 4.93 13.22
N LYS A 253 -22.26 4.42 14.43
CA LYS A 253 -23.21 4.36 15.54
C LYS A 253 -23.53 5.75 16.11
N GLY A 254 -22.56 6.68 16.16
CA GLY A 254 -22.78 8.05 16.61
C GLY A 254 -23.84 8.79 15.78
N LYS A 255 -23.78 8.64 14.45
CA LYS A 255 -24.77 9.22 13.52
C LYS A 255 -26.18 8.64 13.67
N HIS A 256 -26.29 7.35 13.93
CA HIS A 256 -27.59 6.70 14.10
C HIS A 256 -28.29 7.13 15.40
N LYS A 257 -27.53 7.50 16.44
CA LYS A 257 -28.08 8.03 17.70
C LYS A 257 -28.51 9.50 17.60
N LEU A 258 -27.75 10.34 16.91
CA LEU A 258 -28.12 11.75 16.72
C LEU A 258 -29.43 11.87 15.91
N ASN A 259 -29.55 11.14 14.80
CA ASN A 259 -30.78 11.13 14.00
C ASN A 259 -32.02 10.55 14.71
N GLN A 260 -31.85 9.82 15.82
CA GLN A 260 -32.96 9.31 16.64
C GLN A 260 -33.37 10.25 17.77
N ASN A 261 -32.49 11.17 18.17
CA ASN A 261 -32.78 12.16 19.20
C ASN A 261 -33.37 13.46 18.60
N ASP A 262 -33.24 13.65 17.29
CA ASP A 262 -33.78 14.79 16.52
C ASP A 262 -35.15 14.48 15.85
N MET A 263 -35.74 13.30 16.12
CA MET A 263 -37.10 12.91 15.71
C MET A 263 -38.00 12.74 16.93
#